data_AF-A0A369MNG8-F1
#
_entry.id   AF-A0A369MNG8-F1
#
_cell.length_a   1.000
_cell.length_b   1.000
_cell.length_c   1.000
_cell.angle_alpha   90.00
_cell.angle_beta   90.00
_cell.angle_gamma   90.00
#
_symmetry.space_group_name_H-M   'P 1'
#
loop_
_entity.id
_entity.type
_entity.pdbx_description
1 polymer ?
#
loop_
_entity_poly.entity_id
_entity_poly.type
_entity_poly.pdbx_seq_one_letter_code
_entity_poly.pdbx_strand_id
1 'polypeptide(L)'
;MTFYADPSFFMLLALAMAGAAFLGLREKPIARYGMVASVAFLACLFCKDLPGLAVAALFVATATLSTRWVLASPRSNGRFAVAFALILLPLLSAKAGAVFDQNLLGFMGVSYITFKALQVLFEVRDGVIEELGLFDYLYFLLFFPVFTSGPIDRSRRFAEDARKIRSRDEYAGLLARGILLLLVGLVYTFVIAVWLHRFYAPTAWGTGPFLAELGVQVRTAYVYGLYLFFDFAGYSLMAMGASYCFGIRTPRNFRAPFAAVDIKDFWNRWNITLSFWLRDFVFMRFSRLALRRRWFDSRLAVACWGFVFDMALMGAWHGLTVNYLLYGLFHGLLLAGTEAFQKKSKFYKSHRKASAFKALSWFVTLQLVMFGFALFSGQIAMLVKGAFNG
;
A
#
# COMPACT_ATOMS: atom_id res chain seq x y z
N MET A 1 -17.99 9.75 -7.49
CA MET A 1 -17.90 8.50 -8.26
C MET A 1 -16.74 7.71 -7.71
N THR A 2 -16.99 6.57 -7.08
CA THR A 2 -15.97 5.74 -6.44
C THR A 2 -15.22 4.94 -7.49
N PHE A 3 -13.89 5.06 -7.48
CA PHE A 3 -13.04 4.38 -8.47
C PHE A 3 -13.08 2.87 -8.28
N TYR A 4 -13.12 2.15 -9.40
CA TYR A 4 -13.15 0.69 -9.47
C TYR A 4 -14.28 0.00 -8.68
N ALA A 5 -15.32 0.75 -8.33
CA ALA A 5 -16.51 0.25 -7.64
C ALA A 5 -17.77 0.57 -8.44
N ASP A 6 -17.92 1.84 -8.87
CA ASP A 6 -19.13 2.27 -9.57
C ASP A 6 -19.10 1.88 -11.06
N PRO A 7 -20.21 1.39 -11.65
CA PRO A 7 -20.31 1.16 -13.10
C PRO A 7 -19.98 2.39 -13.95
N SER A 8 -20.34 3.59 -13.46
CA SER A 8 -20.03 4.87 -14.11
C SER A 8 -18.54 5.12 -14.25
N PHE A 9 -17.73 4.68 -13.29
CA PHE A 9 -16.27 4.77 -13.39
C PHE A 9 -15.74 3.93 -14.55
N PHE A 10 -16.22 2.69 -14.71
CA PHE A 10 -15.75 1.81 -15.79
C PHE A 10 -16.16 2.32 -17.17
N MET A 11 -17.36 2.90 -17.31
CA MET A 11 -17.79 3.52 -18.57
C MET A 11 -16.90 4.69 -18.97
N LEU A 12 -16.63 5.62 -18.03
CA LEU A 12 -15.73 6.75 -18.28
C LEU A 12 -14.28 6.27 -18.51
N LEU A 13 -13.84 5.25 -17.79
CA LEU A 13 -12.50 4.68 -17.95
C LEU A 13 -12.34 4.08 -19.35
N ALA A 14 -13.33 3.36 -19.87
CA ALA A 14 -13.28 2.82 -21.22
C ALA A 14 -13.14 3.93 -22.29
N LEU A 15 -13.90 5.03 -22.15
CA LEU A 15 -13.78 6.19 -23.04
C LEU A 15 -12.40 6.84 -22.95
N ALA A 16 -11.89 7.02 -21.73
CA ALA A 16 -10.57 7.62 -21.52
C ALA A 16 -9.44 6.70 -22.04
N MET A 17 -9.58 5.39 -21.87
CA MET A 17 -8.66 4.41 -22.44
C MET A 17 -8.67 4.41 -23.96
N ALA A 18 -9.84 4.59 -24.60
CA ALA A 18 -9.91 4.70 -26.06
C ALA A 18 -9.13 5.92 -26.57
N GLY A 19 -9.21 7.07 -25.87
CA GLY A 19 -8.41 8.26 -26.20
C GLY A 19 -6.91 8.04 -26.00
N ALA A 20 -6.50 7.39 -24.90
CA ALA A 20 -5.11 7.02 -24.67
C ALA A 20 -4.61 6.05 -25.76
N ALA A 21 -5.43 5.07 -26.14
CA ALA A 21 -5.13 4.09 -27.18
C ALA A 21 -4.95 4.74 -28.56
N PHE A 22 -5.82 5.68 -28.90
CA PHE A 22 -5.72 6.45 -30.13
C PHE A 22 -4.39 7.21 -30.24
N LEU A 23 -3.92 7.81 -29.15
CA LEU A 23 -2.62 8.50 -29.10
C LEU A 23 -1.46 7.51 -29.13
N GLY A 24 -1.49 6.49 -28.27
CA GLY A 24 -0.40 5.52 -28.11
C GLY A 24 -0.15 4.69 -29.36
N LEU A 25 -1.20 4.25 -30.06
CA LEU A 25 -1.07 3.49 -31.32
C LEU A 25 -0.55 4.34 -32.49
N ARG A 26 -0.60 5.67 -32.37
CA ARG A 26 -0.03 6.63 -33.33
C ARG A 26 1.33 7.17 -32.87
N GLU A 27 1.93 6.54 -31.85
CA GLU A 27 3.23 6.91 -31.29
C GLU A 27 3.28 8.38 -30.86
N LYS A 28 2.14 8.90 -30.37
CA LYS A 28 2.02 10.26 -29.82
C LYS A 28 2.18 10.24 -28.30
N PRO A 29 2.69 11.33 -27.70
CA PRO A 29 2.84 11.41 -26.25
C PRO A 29 1.48 11.37 -25.54
N ILE A 30 1.35 10.51 -24.53
CA ILE A 30 0.10 10.29 -23.77
C ILE A 30 0.04 11.16 -22.50
N ALA A 31 1.18 11.59 -21.94
CA ALA A 31 1.24 12.19 -20.61
C ALA A 31 0.29 13.38 -20.39
N ARG A 32 0.19 14.30 -21.36
CA ARG A 32 -0.71 15.46 -21.25
C ARG A 32 -2.18 15.04 -21.24
N TYR A 33 -2.54 14.08 -22.10
CA TYR A 33 -3.87 13.49 -22.10
C TYR A 33 -4.16 12.77 -20.79
N GLY A 34 -3.21 11.99 -20.28
CA GLY A 34 -3.32 11.31 -18.98
C GLY A 34 -3.47 12.27 -17.81
N MET A 35 -2.82 13.43 -17.83
CA MET A 35 -3.00 14.49 -16.85
C MET A 35 -4.41 15.08 -16.91
N VAL A 36 -4.91 15.41 -18.10
CA VAL A 36 -6.28 15.92 -18.29
C VAL A 36 -7.31 14.89 -17.82
N ALA A 37 -7.14 13.63 -18.21
CA ALA A 37 -7.98 12.54 -17.72
C ALA A 37 -7.91 12.46 -16.19
N SER A 38 -6.72 12.54 -15.59
CA SER A 38 -6.55 12.49 -14.15
C SER A 38 -7.33 13.59 -13.43
N VAL A 39 -7.23 14.84 -13.90
CA VAL A 39 -8.00 15.96 -13.34
C VAL A 39 -9.52 15.72 -13.47
N ALA A 40 -9.99 15.23 -14.63
CA ALA A 40 -11.40 14.93 -14.84
C ALA A 40 -11.90 13.81 -13.91
N PHE A 41 -11.16 12.71 -13.77
CA PHE A 41 -11.51 11.61 -12.86
C PHE A 41 -11.53 12.08 -11.40
N LEU A 42 -10.57 12.89 -10.98
CA LEU A 42 -10.56 13.46 -9.63
C LEU A 42 -11.73 14.42 -9.41
N ALA A 43 -12.09 15.24 -10.40
CA ALA A 43 -13.30 16.05 -10.32
C ALA A 43 -14.56 15.18 -10.14
N CYS A 44 -14.67 14.06 -10.86
CA CYS A 44 -15.77 13.09 -10.68
C CYS A 44 -15.69 12.35 -9.33
N LEU A 45 -14.50 12.15 -8.77
CA LEU A 45 -14.32 11.55 -7.45
C LEU A 45 -14.90 12.47 -6.37
N PHE A 46 -14.53 13.75 -6.40
CA PHE A 46 -14.90 14.74 -5.40
C PHE A 46 -16.16 15.55 -5.73
N CYS A 47 -16.90 15.24 -6.80
CA CYS A 47 -18.06 16.05 -7.21
C CYS A 47 -19.16 16.16 -6.14
N LYS A 48 -19.22 15.20 -5.21
CA LYS A 48 -20.14 15.21 -4.05
C LYS A 48 -19.47 15.62 -2.73
N ASP A 49 -18.18 15.96 -2.76
CA ASP A 49 -17.36 16.29 -1.59
C ASP A 49 -16.45 17.49 -1.91
N LEU A 50 -17.06 18.67 -2.05
CA LEU A 50 -16.35 19.93 -2.30
C LEU A 50 -15.35 20.29 -1.18
N PRO A 51 -15.66 20.10 0.12
CA PRO A 51 -14.68 20.29 1.17
C PRO A 51 -13.46 19.39 1.00
N GLY A 52 -13.65 18.09 0.72
CA GLY A 52 -12.57 17.16 0.43
C GLY A 52 -11.73 17.56 -0.78
N LEU A 53 -12.35 18.09 -1.84
CA LEU A 53 -11.63 18.64 -2.99
C LEU A 53 -10.74 19.81 -2.59
N ALA A 54 -11.26 20.75 -1.80
CA ALA A 54 -10.51 21.92 -1.35
C ALA A 54 -9.30 21.51 -0.50
N VAL A 55 -9.48 20.55 0.42
CA VAL A 55 -8.40 20.01 1.24
C VAL A 55 -7.37 19.25 0.39
N ALA A 56 -7.81 18.46 -0.60
CA ALA A 56 -6.91 17.76 -1.51
C ALA A 56 -6.08 18.74 -2.37
N ALA A 57 -6.71 19.80 -2.88
CA ALA A 57 -6.03 20.85 -3.63
C ALA A 57 -5.01 21.61 -2.74
N LEU A 58 -5.40 21.95 -1.51
CA LEU A 58 -4.51 22.56 -0.52
C LEU A 58 -3.33 21.64 -0.19
N PHE A 59 -3.57 20.34 0.00
CA PHE A 59 -2.52 19.36 0.22
C PHE A 59 -1.51 19.35 -0.93
N VAL A 60 -1.98 19.31 -2.19
CA VAL A 60 -1.11 19.29 -3.37
C VAL A 60 -0.30 20.58 -3.47
N ALA A 61 -0.91 21.73 -3.21
CA ALA A 61 -0.22 23.02 -3.19
C ALA A 61 0.87 23.04 -2.09
N THR A 62 0.50 22.69 -0.86
CA THR A 62 1.43 22.63 0.29
C THR A 62 2.57 21.66 0.05
N ALA A 63 2.31 20.46 -0.48
CA ALA A 63 3.34 19.49 -0.81
C ALA A 63 4.28 19.99 -1.92
N THR A 64 3.74 20.67 -2.93
CA THR A 64 4.55 21.26 -4.01
C THR A 64 5.47 22.37 -3.49
N LEU A 65 4.90 23.34 -2.76
CA LEU A 65 5.65 24.46 -2.21
C LEU A 65 6.70 24.01 -1.19
N SER A 66 6.32 23.10 -0.28
CA SER A 66 7.23 22.55 0.73
C SER A 66 8.41 21.80 0.10
N THR A 67 8.14 20.99 -0.93
CA THR A 67 9.20 20.25 -1.62
C THR A 67 10.14 21.18 -2.38
N ARG A 68 9.62 22.20 -3.08
CA ARG A 68 10.45 23.20 -3.78
C ARG A 68 11.26 24.05 -2.79
N TRP A 69 10.71 24.37 -1.62
CA TRP A 69 11.42 25.11 -0.58
C TRP A 69 12.61 24.32 0.00
N VAL A 70 12.45 23.00 0.17
CA VAL A 70 13.54 22.10 0.54
C VAL A 70 14.54 21.93 -0.61
N LEU A 71 14.07 21.84 -1.86
CA LEU A 71 14.94 21.75 -3.04
C LEU A 71 15.91 22.94 -3.14
N ALA A 72 15.47 24.14 -2.77
CA ALA A 72 16.33 25.33 -2.75
C ALA A 72 17.45 25.26 -1.70
N SER A 73 17.33 24.42 -0.67
CA SER A 73 18.41 24.19 0.32
C SER A 73 18.30 22.79 0.93
N PRO A 74 18.67 21.73 0.18
CA PRO A 74 18.37 20.35 0.57
C PRO A 74 19.01 19.93 1.88
N ARG A 75 20.13 20.56 2.27
CA ARG A 75 20.85 20.26 3.51
C ARG A 75 20.23 20.85 4.79
N SER A 76 19.25 21.75 4.67
CA SER A 76 18.64 22.40 5.84
C SER A 76 17.71 21.45 6.61
N ASN A 77 18.07 21.14 7.86
CA ASN A 77 17.25 20.32 8.74
C ASN A 77 15.91 20.99 9.10
N GLY A 78 15.92 22.31 9.33
CA GLY A 78 14.72 23.06 9.69
C GLY A 78 13.69 23.07 8.57
N ARG A 79 14.11 23.40 7.33
CA ARG A 79 13.21 23.37 6.17
C ARG A 79 12.60 22.00 5.95
N PHE A 80 13.44 20.96 6.03
CA PHE A 80 12.98 19.59 5.90
C PHE A 80 11.98 19.19 6.98
N ALA A 81 12.24 19.52 8.25
CA ALA A 81 11.35 19.17 9.36
C ALA A 81 9.98 19.84 9.22
N VAL A 82 9.94 21.13 8.87
CA VAL A 82 8.70 21.87 8.62
C VAL A 82 7.96 21.29 7.40
N ALA A 83 8.66 21.09 6.28
CA ALA A 83 8.07 20.50 5.07
C ALA A 83 7.48 19.10 5.33
N PHE A 84 8.21 18.26 6.06
CA PHE A 84 7.77 16.93 6.45
C PHE A 84 6.51 16.99 7.32
N ALA A 85 6.49 17.86 8.33
CA ALA A 85 5.34 18.04 9.21
C ALA A 85 4.11 18.53 8.43
N LEU A 86 4.26 19.53 7.55
CA LEU A 86 3.17 20.06 6.73
C LEU A 86 2.56 19.02 5.79
N ILE A 87 3.38 18.18 5.16
CA ILE A 87 2.90 17.11 4.28
C ILE A 87 2.25 15.97 5.07
N LEU A 88 2.76 15.68 6.27
CA LEU A 88 2.25 14.57 7.10
C LEU A 88 0.97 14.95 7.86
N LEU A 89 0.77 16.24 8.17
CA LEU A 89 -0.33 16.73 9.03
C LEU A 89 -1.73 16.30 8.56
N PRO A 90 -2.13 16.41 7.28
CA PRO A 90 -3.46 15.97 6.84
C PRO A 90 -3.71 14.47 7.06
N LEU A 91 -2.68 13.64 6.88
CA LEU A 91 -2.76 12.21 7.18
C LEU A 91 -2.95 11.96 8.69
N LEU A 92 -2.17 12.64 9.55
CA LEU A 92 -2.31 12.51 11.00
C LEU A 92 -3.67 12.98 11.49
N SER A 93 -4.16 14.11 10.96
CA SER A 93 -5.49 14.63 11.24
C SER A 93 -6.57 13.62 10.82
N ALA A 94 -6.46 12.99 9.65
CA ALA A 94 -7.40 11.96 9.22
C ALA A 94 -7.39 10.74 10.15
N LYS A 95 -6.22 10.31 10.64
CA LYS A 95 -6.08 9.13 11.53
C LYS A 95 -6.55 9.42 12.95
N ALA A 96 -6.27 10.60 13.48
CA ALA A 96 -6.80 11.05 14.77
C ALA A 96 -8.31 11.29 14.68
N GLY A 97 -8.76 11.92 13.59
CA GLY A 97 -10.18 12.17 13.33
C GLY A 97 -11.02 10.91 13.25
N ALA A 98 -10.47 9.80 12.76
CA ALA A 98 -11.14 8.49 12.77
C ALA A 98 -11.32 7.88 14.18
N VAL A 99 -10.63 8.39 15.20
CA VAL A 99 -10.78 7.97 16.60
C VAL A 99 -11.69 8.93 17.39
N PHE A 100 -11.63 10.22 17.06
CA PHE A 100 -12.31 11.29 17.80
C PHE A 100 -13.52 11.87 17.05
N ASP A 101 -13.94 11.26 15.93
CA ASP A 101 -15.02 11.71 15.04
C ASP A 101 -14.87 13.14 14.50
N GLN A 102 -13.63 13.60 14.31
CA GLN A 102 -13.30 14.96 13.85
C GLN A 102 -12.34 14.90 12.64
N ASN A 103 -12.87 14.74 11.43
CA ASN A 103 -12.04 14.70 10.22
C ASN A 103 -11.96 16.07 9.53
N LEU A 104 -11.05 16.94 10.01
CA LEU A 104 -10.89 18.31 9.50
C LEU A 104 -10.06 18.39 8.21
N LEU A 105 -9.01 17.56 8.08
CA LEU A 105 -8.03 17.65 6.97
C LEU A 105 -7.90 16.35 6.16
N GLY A 106 -8.69 15.33 6.44
CA GLY A 106 -8.67 14.08 5.67
C GLY A 106 -9.53 14.19 4.41
N PHE A 107 -9.05 13.59 3.33
CA PHE A 107 -9.76 13.46 2.05
C PHE A 107 -9.50 12.09 1.44
N MET A 108 -10.31 11.69 0.47
CA MET A 108 -10.15 10.41 -0.20
C MET A 108 -8.78 10.33 -0.90
N GLY A 109 -8.00 9.28 -0.61
CA GLY A 109 -6.64 9.12 -1.17
C GLY A 109 -5.52 9.80 -0.36
N VAL A 110 -5.82 10.53 0.73
CA VAL A 110 -4.81 11.21 1.56
C VAL A 110 -3.66 10.29 1.98
N SER A 111 -3.95 9.05 2.33
CA SER A 111 -2.92 8.08 2.73
C SER A 111 -1.89 7.79 1.63
N TYR A 112 -2.35 7.50 0.41
CA TYR A 112 -1.46 7.09 -0.68
C TYR A 112 -0.73 8.28 -1.30
N ILE A 113 -1.40 9.43 -1.44
CA ILE A 113 -0.75 10.64 -1.96
C ILE A 113 0.29 11.20 -0.98
N THR A 114 0.11 11.05 0.34
CA THR A 114 1.15 11.38 1.33
C THR A 114 2.41 10.56 1.12
N PHE A 115 2.31 9.25 0.83
CA PHE A 115 3.50 8.43 0.52
C PHE A 115 4.24 8.92 -0.72
N LYS A 116 3.51 9.31 -1.77
CA LYS A 116 4.09 9.88 -2.99
C LYS A 116 4.82 11.21 -2.71
N ALA A 117 4.16 12.13 -2.00
CA ALA A 117 4.73 13.44 -1.66
C ALA A 117 5.96 13.31 -0.74
N LEU A 118 5.87 12.51 0.32
CA LEU A 118 6.98 12.26 1.23
C LEU A 118 8.14 11.55 0.55
N GLN A 119 7.87 10.61 -0.37
CA GLN A 119 8.93 10.01 -1.18
C GLN A 119 9.74 11.10 -1.90
N VAL A 120 9.09 12.03 -2.60
CA VAL A 120 9.82 13.05 -3.37
C VAL A 120 10.57 13.98 -2.43
N LEU A 121 9.96 14.39 -1.31
CA LEU A 121 10.62 15.17 -0.27
C LEU A 121 11.90 14.49 0.25
N PHE A 122 11.82 13.18 0.51
CA PHE A 122 12.95 12.36 0.94
C PHE A 122 14.04 12.25 -0.13
N GLU A 123 13.67 12.03 -1.40
CA GLU A 123 14.63 11.94 -2.50
C GLU A 123 15.31 13.29 -2.78
N VAL A 124 14.60 14.42 -2.64
CA VAL A 124 15.18 15.77 -2.67
C VAL A 124 16.15 15.97 -1.48
N ARG A 125 15.74 15.59 -0.27
CA ARG A 125 16.57 15.70 0.95
C ARG A 125 17.88 14.93 0.83
N ASP A 126 17.84 13.78 0.17
CA ASP A 126 18.98 12.89 -0.03
C ASP A 126 19.82 13.28 -1.27
N GLY A 127 19.40 14.28 -2.06
CA GLY A 127 20.10 14.73 -3.27
C GLY A 127 19.92 13.81 -4.48
N VAL A 128 18.92 12.93 -4.46
CA VAL A 128 18.59 12.03 -5.59
C VAL A 128 17.77 12.76 -6.65
N ILE A 129 16.96 13.75 -6.24
CA ILE A 129 16.22 14.64 -7.13
C ILE A 129 16.78 16.05 -6.95
N GLU A 130 17.44 16.55 -8.00
CA GLU A 130 18.05 17.89 -8.03
C GLU A 130 17.19 18.90 -8.80
N GLU A 131 16.31 18.42 -9.67
CA GLU A 131 15.35 19.23 -10.42
C GLU A 131 13.95 18.65 -10.31
N LEU A 132 12.95 19.52 -10.10
CA LEU A 132 11.56 19.12 -9.96
C LEU A 132 10.69 19.84 -10.99
N GLY A 133 10.47 19.18 -12.14
CA GLY A 133 9.52 19.65 -13.14
C GLY A 133 8.10 19.66 -12.57
N LEU A 134 7.42 20.82 -12.63
CA LEU A 134 6.08 20.98 -12.05
C LEU A 134 5.07 20.01 -12.66
N PHE A 135 5.09 19.85 -13.98
CA PHE A 135 4.19 18.92 -14.67
C PHE A 135 4.42 17.47 -14.22
N ASP A 136 5.67 17.00 -14.21
CA ASP A 136 6.01 15.62 -13.84
C ASP A 136 5.62 15.32 -12.38
N TYR A 137 5.86 16.28 -11.48
CA TYR A 137 5.49 16.15 -10.07
C TYR A 137 3.97 16.11 -9.87
N LEU A 138 3.23 17.05 -10.47
CA LEU A 138 1.78 17.09 -10.35
C LEU A 138 1.14 15.86 -11.00
N TYR A 139 1.62 15.45 -12.18
CA TYR A 139 1.11 14.27 -12.85
C TYR A 139 1.33 13.00 -12.01
N PHE A 140 2.51 12.85 -11.40
CA PHE A 140 2.80 11.75 -10.48
C PHE A 140 1.85 11.72 -9.27
N LEU A 141 1.61 12.86 -8.63
CA LEU A 141 0.71 12.97 -7.48
C LEU A 141 -0.74 12.68 -7.86
N LEU A 142 -1.22 13.32 -8.92
CA LEU A 142 -2.63 13.34 -9.33
C LEU A 142 -3.03 12.15 -10.21
N PHE A 143 -2.09 11.29 -10.60
CA PHE A 143 -2.37 10.16 -11.49
C PHE A 143 -3.51 9.28 -10.95
N PHE A 144 -4.69 9.41 -11.57
CA PHE A 144 -5.94 8.87 -11.04
C PHE A 144 -5.96 7.35 -10.86
N PRO A 145 -5.29 6.51 -11.70
CA PRO A 145 -5.43 5.06 -11.58
C PRO A 145 -5.01 4.50 -10.23
N VAL A 146 -4.07 5.19 -9.56
CA VAL A 146 -3.50 4.81 -8.26
C VAL A 146 -3.61 5.94 -7.23
N PHE A 147 -4.65 6.77 -7.32
CA PHE A 147 -4.84 7.92 -6.43
C PHE A 147 -5.49 7.53 -5.09
N THR A 148 -6.64 6.86 -5.15
CA THR A 148 -7.45 6.49 -3.98
C THR A 148 -6.78 5.41 -3.14
N SER A 149 -6.31 4.38 -3.82
CA SER A 149 -5.48 3.29 -3.33
C SER A 149 -4.77 2.63 -4.51
N GLY A 150 -3.85 1.70 -4.24
CA GLY A 150 -3.15 0.94 -5.26
C GLY A 150 -1.64 0.95 -5.09
N PRO A 151 -0.88 0.49 -6.10
CA PRO A 151 0.57 0.44 -5.99
C PRO A 151 1.19 1.83 -5.79
N ILE A 152 2.01 1.95 -4.75
CA ILE A 152 2.80 3.15 -4.44
C ILE A 152 4.01 3.16 -5.38
N ASP A 153 3.94 4.03 -6.37
CA ASP A 153 4.95 4.15 -7.42
C ASP A 153 6.13 5.05 -7.00
N ARG A 154 7.26 4.91 -7.68
CA ARG A 154 8.42 5.79 -7.53
C ARG A 154 8.37 6.92 -8.56
N SER A 155 8.53 8.17 -8.12
CA SER A 155 8.44 9.39 -8.93
C SER A 155 9.31 9.34 -10.21
N ARG A 156 10.59 8.96 -10.08
CA ARG A 156 11.55 8.91 -11.20
C ARG A 156 11.14 7.89 -12.26
N ARG A 157 10.79 6.67 -11.83
CA ARG A 157 10.32 5.59 -12.69
C ARG A 157 9.02 5.95 -13.40
N PHE A 158 8.08 6.56 -12.67
CA PHE A 158 6.84 7.08 -13.24
C PHE A 158 7.12 8.12 -14.34
N ALA A 159 8.03 9.07 -14.07
CA ALA A 159 8.39 10.11 -15.02
C ALA A 159 9.11 9.56 -16.26
N GLU A 160 9.95 8.54 -16.11
CA GLU A 160 10.55 7.80 -17.24
C GLU A 160 9.46 7.20 -18.14
N ASP A 161 8.50 6.48 -17.54
CA ASP A 161 7.40 5.87 -18.30
C ASP A 161 6.46 6.91 -18.94
N ALA A 162 6.23 8.04 -18.27
CA ALA A 162 5.38 9.13 -18.75
C ALA A 162 5.99 9.89 -19.92
N ARG A 163 7.32 10.09 -19.90
CA ARG A 163 8.05 10.77 -20.99
C ARG A 163 8.34 9.85 -22.17
N LYS A 164 8.34 8.53 -21.97
CA LYS A 164 8.62 7.56 -23.02
C LYS A 164 7.51 7.51 -24.07
N ILE A 165 7.85 7.93 -25.30
CA ILE A 165 7.09 7.58 -26.49
C ILE A 165 7.44 6.14 -26.86
N ARG A 166 6.43 5.27 -26.90
CA ARG A 166 6.58 3.84 -27.20
C ARG A 166 6.27 3.60 -28.67
N SER A 167 6.93 2.62 -29.28
CA SER A 167 6.53 2.16 -30.61
C SER A 167 5.11 1.60 -30.55
N ARG A 168 4.43 1.58 -31.69
CA ARG A 168 3.05 1.06 -31.81
C ARG A 168 2.93 -0.35 -31.23
N ASP A 169 3.88 -1.24 -31.51
CA ASP A 169 3.86 -2.62 -31.03
C ASP A 169 4.10 -2.71 -29.52
N GLU A 170 5.05 -1.94 -28.98
CA GLU A 170 5.30 -1.89 -27.54
C GLU A 170 4.07 -1.38 -26.79
N TYR A 171 3.41 -0.35 -27.33
CA TYR A 171 2.19 0.19 -26.75
C TYR A 171 1.01 -0.78 -26.89
N ALA A 172 0.82 -1.43 -28.04
CA ALA A 172 -0.26 -2.39 -28.25
C ALA A 172 -0.17 -3.57 -27.28
N GLY A 173 1.04 -4.11 -27.06
CA GLY A 173 1.27 -5.15 -26.05
C GLY A 173 0.99 -4.67 -24.62
N LEU A 174 1.34 -3.41 -24.32
CA LEU A 174 1.05 -2.80 -23.02
C LEU A 174 -0.46 -2.60 -22.80
N LEU A 175 -1.17 -2.12 -23.82
CA LEU A 175 -2.62 -1.92 -23.83
C LEU A 175 -3.36 -3.25 -23.64
N ALA A 176 -3.01 -4.28 -24.41
CA ALA A 176 -3.61 -5.61 -24.30
C ALA A 176 -3.43 -6.20 -22.90
N ARG A 177 -2.21 -6.09 -22.35
CA ARG A 177 -1.94 -6.52 -20.97
C ARG A 177 -2.72 -5.69 -19.94
N GLY A 178 -2.87 -4.38 -20.17
CA GLY A 178 -3.66 -3.50 -19.32
C GLY A 178 -5.12 -3.91 -19.24
N ILE A 179 -5.73 -4.18 -20.40
CA ILE A 179 -7.11 -4.68 -20.50
C ILE A 179 -7.26 -6.03 -19.79
N LEU A 180 -6.33 -6.97 -20.00
CA LEU A 180 -6.36 -8.27 -19.31
C LEU A 180 -6.30 -8.10 -17.79
N LEU A 181 -5.42 -7.22 -17.28
CA LEU A 181 -5.32 -6.95 -15.84
C LEU A 181 -6.62 -6.35 -15.28
N LEU A 182 -7.27 -5.44 -16.01
CA LEU A 182 -8.58 -4.90 -15.65
C LEU A 182 -9.63 -6.01 -15.54
N LEU A 183 -9.72 -6.89 -16.55
CA LEU A 183 -10.69 -7.99 -16.57
C LEU A 183 -10.46 -9.00 -15.44
N VAL A 184 -9.21 -9.40 -15.20
CA VAL A 184 -8.88 -10.30 -14.08
C VAL A 184 -9.18 -9.63 -12.75
N GLY A 185 -8.87 -8.33 -12.62
CA GLY A 185 -9.17 -7.55 -11.43
C GLY A 185 -10.68 -7.46 -11.14
N LEU A 186 -11.50 -7.28 -12.18
CA LEU A 186 -12.96 -7.32 -12.08
C LEU A 186 -13.46 -8.67 -11.54
N VAL A 187 -12.93 -9.79 -12.05
CA VAL A 187 -13.30 -11.14 -11.56
C VAL A 187 -12.89 -11.31 -10.09
N TYR A 188 -11.68 -10.88 -9.73
CA TYR A 188 -11.18 -10.99 -8.36
C TYR A 188 -12.08 -10.23 -7.38
N THR A 189 -12.40 -8.97 -7.68
CA THR A 189 -13.18 -8.10 -6.79
C THR A 189 -14.67 -8.45 -6.81
N PHE A 190 -15.31 -8.50 -7.98
CA PHE A 190 -16.78 -8.60 -8.06
C PHE A 190 -17.32 -10.02 -8.05
N VAL A 191 -16.49 -11.04 -8.30
CA VAL A 191 -16.92 -12.44 -8.26
C VAL A 191 -16.34 -13.13 -7.02
N ILE A 192 -15.01 -13.23 -6.92
CA ILE A 192 -14.37 -14.05 -5.89
C ILE A 192 -14.50 -13.38 -4.52
N ALA A 193 -14.14 -12.10 -4.38
CA ALA A 193 -14.20 -11.41 -3.10
C ALA A 193 -15.64 -11.28 -2.59
N VAL A 194 -16.59 -10.90 -3.46
CA VAL A 194 -18.02 -10.88 -3.11
C VAL A 194 -18.52 -12.25 -2.65
N TRP A 195 -18.12 -13.34 -3.33
CA TRP A 195 -18.49 -14.69 -2.92
C TRP A 195 -17.92 -15.06 -1.54
N LEU A 196 -16.64 -14.78 -1.29
CA LEU A 196 -15.99 -15.01 0.01
C LEU A 196 -16.65 -14.18 1.12
N HIS A 197 -16.98 -12.92 0.84
CA HIS A 197 -17.61 -12.03 1.80
C HIS A 197 -18.95 -12.56 2.32
N ARG A 198 -19.71 -13.32 1.51
CA ARG A 198 -20.96 -13.98 1.97
C ARG A 198 -20.75 -14.97 3.10
N PHE A 199 -19.56 -15.55 3.21
CA PHE A 199 -19.19 -16.47 4.29
C PHE A 199 -18.47 -15.79 5.45
N TYR A 200 -18.20 -14.48 5.34
CA TYR A 200 -17.55 -13.72 6.40
C TYR A 200 -18.58 -13.32 7.46
N ALA A 201 -18.71 -14.17 8.48
CA ALA A 201 -19.61 -13.96 9.61
C ALA A 201 -18.79 -13.94 10.92
N PRO A 202 -18.27 -12.77 11.34
CA PRO A 202 -17.58 -12.65 12.62
C PRO A 202 -18.58 -12.86 13.76
N THR A 203 -18.28 -13.80 14.66
CA THR A 203 -19.09 -14.09 15.86
C THR A 203 -18.24 -14.01 17.13
N ALA A 204 -18.84 -13.55 18.23
CA ALA A 204 -18.21 -13.59 19.55
C ALA A 204 -18.03 -15.04 20.04
N TRP A 205 -17.17 -15.22 21.05
CA TRP A 205 -16.98 -16.47 21.77
C TRP A 205 -18.07 -16.67 22.83
N GLY A 206 -18.38 -17.92 23.21
CA GLY A 206 -19.17 -18.24 24.41
C GLY A 206 -20.62 -18.69 24.17
N THR A 207 -20.94 -19.25 23.00
CA THR A 207 -22.29 -19.68 22.64
C THR A 207 -22.42 -21.19 22.38
N GLY A 208 -21.34 -21.98 22.50
CA GLY A 208 -21.32 -23.41 22.22
C GLY A 208 -20.04 -24.14 22.66
N PRO A 209 -19.86 -25.40 22.21
CA PRO A 209 -18.70 -26.21 22.61
C PRO A 209 -17.37 -25.66 22.07
N PHE A 210 -16.31 -25.71 22.91
CA PHE A 210 -14.99 -25.13 22.61
C PHE A 210 -14.45 -25.48 21.21
N LEU A 211 -14.47 -26.77 20.83
CA LEU A 211 -13.92 -27.20 19.54
C LEU A 211 -14.74 -26.70 18.34
N ALA A 212 -16.06 -26.60 18.49
CA ALA A 212 -16.93 -26.07 17.45
C ALA A 212 -16.69 -24.57 17.25
N GLU A 213 -16.57 -23.82 18.36
CA GLU A 213 -16.25 -22.39 18.32
C GLU A 213 -14.87 -22.13 17.72
N LEU A 214 -13.85 -22.88 18.13
CA LEU A 214 -12.51 -22.77 17.55
C LEU A 214 -12.54 -22.99 16.03
N GLY A 215 -13.30 -24.00 15.56
CA GLY A 215 -13.50 -24.25 14.14
C GLY A 215 -14.14 -23.08 13.40
N VAL A 216 -15.16 -22.44 14.00
CA VAL A 216 -15.79 -21.23 13.45
C VAL A 216 -14.79 -20.08 13.36
N GLN A 217 -13.99 -19.85 14.41
CA GLN A 217 -13.02 -18.76 14.42
C GLN A 217 -11.90 -18.94 13.41
N VAL A 218 -11.37 -20.16 13.27
CA VAL A 218 -10.38 -20.49 12.24
C VAL A 218 -10.99 -20.26 10.84
N ARG A 219 -12.21 -20.76 10.59
CA ARG A 219 -12.90 -20.53 9.32
C ARG A 219 -13.05 -19.04 9.02
N THR A 220 -13.49 -18.24 9.99
CA THR A 220 -13.66 -16.79 9.84
C THR A 220 -12.35 -16.10 9.49
N ALA A 221 -11.24 -16.47 10.12
CA ALA A 221 -9.91 -15.92 9.83
C ALA A 221 -9.46 -16.20 8.38
N TYR A 222 -9.67 -17.44 7.91
CA TYR A 222 -9.33 -17.83 6.53
C TYR A 222 -10.23 -17.15 5.49
N VAL A 223 -11.54 -17.10 5.72
CA VAL A 223 -12.48 -16.42 4.82
C VAL A 223 -12.13 -14.93 4.73
N TYR A 224 -11.86 -14.28 5.86
CA TYR A 224 -11.43 -12.89 5.89
C TYR A 224 -10.11 -12.67 5.14
N GLY A 225 -9.09 -13.50 5.41
CA GLY A 225 -7.78 -13.38 4.76
C GLY A 225 -7.85 -13.54 3.25
N LEU A 226 -8.66 -14.48 2.76
CA LEU A 226 -8.90 -14.66 1.34
C LEU A 226 -9.72 -13.50 0.75
N TYR A 227 -10.78 -13.07 1.43
CA TYR A 227 -11.59 -11.92 1.01
C TYR A 227 -10.72 -10.66 0.86
N LEU A 228 -9.94 -10.33 1.89
CA LEU A 228 -9.01 -9.21 1.91
C LEU A 228 -8.01 -9.30 0.75
N PHE A 229 -7.47 -10.50 0.49
CA PHE A 229 -6.56 -10.70 -0.64
C PHE A 229 -7.25 -10.46 -1.98
N PHE A 230 -8.38 -11.11 -2.27
CA PHE A 230 -9.02 -11.02 -3.58
C PHE A 230 -9.60 -9.63 -3.85
N ASP A 231 -10.14 -8.96 -2.84
CA ASP A 231 -10.63 -7.60 -2.96
C ASP A 231 -9.47 -6.63 -3.29
N PHE A 232 -8.42 -6.65 -2.47
CA PHE A 232 -7.33 -5.69 -2.62
C PHE A 232 -6.38 -6.01 -3.80
N ALA A 233 -6.17 -7.29 -4.10
CA ALA A 233 -5.44 -7.70 -5.29
C ALA A 233 -6.24 -7.42 -6.56
N GLY A 234 -7.57 -7.64 -6.55
CA GLY A 234 -8.44 -7.30 -7.67
C GLY A 234 -8.42 -5.80 -7.97
N TYR A 235 -8.57 -4.97 -6.93
CA TYR A 235 -8.39 -3.52 -7.03
C TYR A 235 -7.02 -3.16 -7.61
N SER A 236 -5.94 -3.75 -7.08
CA SER A 236 -4.57 -3.46 -7.53
C SER A 236 -4.35 -3.84 -8.99
N LEU A 237 -4.94 -4.95 -9.46
CA LEU A 237 -4.89 -5.37 -10.86
C LEU A 237 -5.64 -4.39 -11.76
N MET A 238 -6.82 -3.93 -11.36
CA MET A 238 -7.56 -2.92 -12.11
C MET A 238 -6.79 -1.59 -12.19
N ALA A 239 -6.21 -1.15 -11.07
CA ALA A 239 -5.36 0.04 -11.01
C ALA A 239 -4.14 -0.06 -11.94
N MET A 240 -3.43 -1.19 -11.90
CA MET A 240 -2.33 -1.47 -12.82
C MET A 240 -2.81 -1.50 -14.28
N GLY A 241 -3.94 -2.15 -14.55
CA GLY A 241 -4.46 -2.29 -15.90
C GLY A 241 -4.83 -0.94 -16.52
N ALA A 242 -5.51 -0.09 -15.76
CA ALA A 242 -5.77 1.29 -16.15
C ALA A 242 -4.45 2.04 -16.39
N SER A 243 -3.48 1.99 -15.47
CA SER A 243 -2.18 2.64 -15.66
C SER A 243 -1.49 2.24 -16.96
N TYR A 244 -1.52 0.94 -17.31
CA TYR A 244 -0.85 0.40 -18.49
C TYR A 244 -1.48 0.95 -19.78
N CYS A 245 -2.81 1.11 -19.79
CA CYS A 245 -3.52 1.73 -20.91
C CYS A 245 -3.12 3.20 -21.12
N PHE A 246 -2.75 3.91 -20.05
CA PHE A 246 -2.19 5.28 -20.10
C PHE A 246 -0.66 5.30 -20.35
N GLY A 247 -0.05 4.17 -20.68
CA GLY A 247 1.38 4.07 -20.97
C GLY A 247 2.27 4.04 -19.73
N ILE A 248 1.73 3.83 -18.52
CA ILE A 248 2.51 3.79 -17.28
C ILE A 248 2.55 2.36 -16.74
N ARG A 249 3.72 1.72 -16.68
CA ARG A 249 3.89 0.34 -16.20
C ARG A 249 3.93 0.27 -14.68
N THR A 250 2.92 0.77 -13.97
CA THR A 250 2.76 0.69 -12.51
C THR A 250 3.20 -0.67 -11.92
N PRO A 251 3.98 -0.68 -10.81
CA PRO A 251 4.51 -1.92 -10.24
C PRO A 251 3.41 -2.80 -9.64
N ARG A 252 3.69 -4.08 -9.46
CA ARG A 252 2.74 -5.03 -8.88
C ARG A 252 2.68 -4.95 -7.36
N ASN A 253 1.49 -5.11 -6.78
CA ASN A 253 1.31 -5.22 -5.33
C ASN A 253 1.39 -6.65 -4.80
N PHE A 254 1.03 -7.65 -5.62
CA PHE A 254 0.93 -9.03 -5.15
C PHE A 254 1.70 -9.99 -6.03
N ARG A 255 2.30 -11.01 -5.41
CA ARG A 255 3.01 -12.09 -6.10
C ARG A 255 2.89 -13.42 -5.34
N ALA A 256 1.74 -14.07 -5.47
CA ALA A 256 1.42 -15.34 -4.80
C ALA A 256 1.83 -15.32 -3.30
N PRO A 257 1.26 -14.41 -2.49
CA PRO A 257 1.68 -14.21 -1.10
C PRO A 257 1.52 -15.45 -0.22
N PHE A 258 0.48 -16.25 -0.45
CA PHE A 258 0.23 -17.49 0.30
C PHE A 258 1.20 -18.64 -0.03
N ALA A 259 2.08 -18.48 -1.02
CA ALA A 259 3.16 -19.41 -1.31
C ALA A 259 4.46 -19.09 -0.54
N ALA A 260 4.44 -18.08 0.34
CA ALA A 260 5.61 -17.67 1.11
C ALA A 260 6.06 -18.77 2.09
N VAL A 261 7.37 -19.05 2.09
CA VAL A 261 7.96 -20.05 3.00
C VAL A 261 8.37 -19.48 4.35
N ASP A 262 8.49 -18.15 4.46
CA ASP A 262 8.75 -17.44 5.71
C ASP A 262 8.11 -16.04 5.68
N ILE A 263 8.08 -15.36 6.83
CA ILE A 263 7.44 -14.04 6.97
C ILE A 263 8.14 -12.94 6.16
N LYS A 264 9.45 -13.07 5.88
CA LYS A 264 10.13 -12.11 5.01
C LYS A 264 9.76 -12.33 3.54
N ASP A 265 9.63 -13.58 3.10
CA ASP A 265 9.14 -13.91 1.77
C ASP A 265 7.69 -13.43 1.58
N PHE A 266 6.86 -13.53 2.62
CA PHE A 266 5.49 -13.00 2.62
C PHE A 266 5.45 -11.49 2.33
N TRP A 267 6.23 -10.69 3.06
CA TRP A 267 6.27 -9.24 2.83
C TRP A 267 6.92 -8.84 1.50
N ASN A 268 7.70 -9.72 0.86
CA ASN A 268 8.17 -9.56 -0.52
C ASN A 268 7.12 -9.94 -1.59
N ARG A 269 5.92 -10.36 -1.17
CA ARG A 269 4.83 -10.85 -2.03
C ARG A 269 3.47 -10.21 -1.74
N TRP A 270 3.29 -9.64 -0.55
CA TRP A 270 2.06 -8.97 -0.10
C TRP A 270 2.25 -7.46 -0.06
N ASN A 271 1.33 -6.71 -0.68
CA ASN A 271 1.36 -5.25 -0.75
C ASN A 271 2.78 -4.68 -0.99
N ILE A 272 3.43 -5.23 -2.01
CA ILE A 272 4.88 -5.11 -2.26
C ILE A 272 5.31 -3.65 -2.31
N THR A 273 4.53 -2.77 -2.94
CA THR A 273 4.93 -1.36 -3.03
C THR A 273 4.94 -0.66 -1.69
N LEU A 274 3.97 -0.96 -0.82
CA LEU A 274 3.95 -0.40 0.54
C LEU A 274 5.12 -0.96 1.35
N SER A 275 5.32 -2.27 1.30
CA SER A 275 6.44 -2.92 2.00
C SER A 275 7.80 -2.34 1.58
N PHE A 276 8.00 -2.11 0.28
CA PHE A 276 9.25 -1.53 -0.23
C PHE A 276 9.35 -0.03 0.08
N TRP A 277 8.25 0.70 0.10
CA TRP A 277 8.22 2.09 0.53
C TRP A 277 8.66 2.23 1.99
N LEU A 278 8.06 1.43 2.89
CA LEU A 278 8.40 1.37 4.31
C LEU A 278 9.85 0.95 4.52
N ARG A 279 10.28 -0.12 3.85
CA ARG A 279 11.67 -0.57 3.89
C ARG A 279 12.64 0.58 3.57
N ASP A 280 12.44 1.25 2.44
CA ASP A 280 13.42 2.22 1.92
C ASP A 280 13.40 3.55 2.70
N PHE A 281 12.22 3.99 3.18
CA PHE A 281 12.05 5.30 3.80
C PHE A 281 11.86 5.30 5.31
N VAL A 282 11.48 4.18 5.92
CA VAL A 282 11.29 4.05 7.37
C VAL A 282 12.37 3.14 7.94
N PHE A 283 12.35 1.84 7.64
CA PHE A 283 13.32 0.86 8.16
C PHE A 283 14.78 1.27 7.91
N MET A 284 15.14 1.63 6.68
CA MET A 284 16.51 1.99 6.34
C MET A 284 16.95 3.31 6.98
N ARG A 285 16.04 4.30 7.12
CA ARG A 285 16.35 5.57 7.81
C ARG A 285 16.53 5.34 9.31
N PHE A 286 15.66 4.57 9.95
CA PHE A 286 15.79 4.16 11.35
C PHE A 286 17.11 3.43 11.59
N SER A 287 17.42 2.43 10.76
CA SER A 287 18.63 1.61 10.91
C SER A 287 19.91 2.46 10.79
N ARG A 288 19.96 3.41 9.84
CA ARG A 288 21.08 4.35 9.71
C ARG A 288 21.24 5.24 10.93
N LEU A 289 20.14 5.74 11.49
CA LEU A 289 20.15 6.58 12.68
C LEU A 289 20.61 5.79 13.92
N ALA A 290 20.05 4.59 14.13
CA ALA A 290 20.39 3.71 15.23
C ALA A 290 21.87 3.29 15.22
N LEU A 291 22.43 2.99 14.04
CA LEU A 291 23.85 2.70 13.88
C LEU A 291 24.73 3.91 14.18
N ARG A 292 24.38 5.09 13.64
CA ARG A 292 25.14 6.34 13.85
C ARG A 292 25.15 6.74 15.33
N ARG A 293 24.03 6.59 16.01
CA ARG A 293 23.86 6.93 17.43
C ARG A 293 24.23 5.81 18.38
N ARG A 294 24.63 4.64 17.87
CA ARG A 294 24.97 3.43 18.65
C ARG A 294 23.88 3.05 19.67
N TRP A 295 22.61 3.06 19.23
CA TRP A 295 21.48 2.72 20.11
C TRP A 295 21.47 1.26 20.58
N PHE A 296 22.15 0.36 19.86
CA PHE A 296 22.16 -1.07 20.14
C PHE A 296 23.56 -1.66 19.92
N ASP A 297 23.88 -2.70 20.70
CA ASP A 297 25.21 -3.32 20.73
C ASP A 297 25.54 -4.22 19.53
N SER A 298 24.54 -4.55 18.70
CA SER A 298 24.75 -5.42 17.54
C SER A 298 23.92 -5.00 16.32
N ARG A 299 24.47 -5.27 15.12
CA ARG A 299 23.75 -5.07 13.85
C ARG A 299 22.46 -5.90 13.76
N LEU A 300 22.42 -7.05 14.43
CA LEU A 300 21.22 -7.88 14.52
C LEU A 300 20.14 -7.19 15.36
N ALA A 301 20.50 -6.62 16.51
CA ALA A 301 19.56 -5.87 17.34
C ALA A 301 18.99 -4.65 16.60
N VAL A 302 19.84 -3.92 15.85
CA VAL A 302 19.37 -2.82 14.97
C VAL A 302 18.34 -3.32 13.95
N ALA A 303 18.60 -4.44 13.27
CA ALA A 303 17.67 -5.00 12.29
C ALA A 303 16.34 -5.44 12.93
N CYS A 304 16.40 -6.14 14.06
CA CYS A 304 15.19 -6.60 14.78
C CYS A 304 14.33 -5.43 15.25
N TRP A 305 14.92 -4.44 15.92
CA TRP A 305 14.19 -3.24 16.35
C TRP A 305 13.73 -2.38 15.18
N GLY A 306 14.50 -2.36 14.10
CA GLY A 306 14.08 -1.75 12.84
C GLY A 306 12.80 -2.37 12.30
N PHE A 307 12.68 -3.70 12.28
CA PHE A 307 11.46 -4.39 11.83
C PHE A 307 10.26 -4.10 12.74
N VAL A 308 10.46 -4.10 14.06
CA VAL A 308 9.41 -3.76 15.03
C VAL A 308 8.92 -2.33 14.83
N PHE A 309 9.84 -1.37 14.72
CA PHE A 309 9.50 0.03 14.49
C PHE A 309 8.77 0.24 13.15
N ASP A 310 9.30 -0.34 12.08
CA ASP A 310 8.73 -0.24 10.73
C ASP A 310 7.29 -0.78 10.67
N MET A 311 7.08 -1.97 11.22
CA MET A 311 5.75 -2.61 11.22
C MET A 311 4.78 -1.97 12.22
N ALA A 312 5.26 -1.45 13.35
CA ALA A 312 4.43 -0.67 14.27
C ALA A 312 3.92 0.61 13.60
N LEU A 313 4.78 1.32 12.86
CA LEU A 313 4.38 2.50 12.10
C LEU A 313 3.39 2.15 10.99
N MET A 314 3.57 1.00 10.34
CA MET A 314 2.61 0.47 9.34
C MET A 314 1.25 0.14 9.97
N GLY A 315 1.23 -0.46 11.17
CA GLY A 315 0.00 -0.68 11.94
C GLY A 315 -0.70 0.65 12.27
N ALA A 316 0.03 1.62 12.83
CA ALA A 316 -0.50 2.94 13.12
C ALA A 316 -0.99 3.70 11.87
N TRP A 317 -0.34 3.48 10.72
CA TRP A 317 -0.79 4.01 9.44
C TRP A 317 -2.13 3.43 9.01
N HIS A 318 -2.40 2.14 9.24
CA HIS A 318 -3.72 1.57 8.99
C HIS A 318 -4.78 2.24 9.88
N GLY A 319 -4.53 2.33 11.18
CA GLY A 319 -5.34 3.11 12.11
C GLY A 319 -4.82 3.02 13.55
N LEU A 320 -5.39 3.84 14.43
CA LEU A 320 -4.96 3.94 15.83
C LEU A 320 -5.74 3.03 16.79
N THR A 321 -6.63 2.17 16.28
CA THR A 321 -7.32 1.16 17.08
C THR A 321 -6.36 0.05 17.51
N VAL A 322 -6.63 -0.58 18.66
CA VAL A 322 -5.81 -1.68 19.22
C VAL A 322 -5.53 -2.79 18.20
N ASN A 323 -6.51 -3.16 17.36
CA ASN A 323 -6.37 -4.21 16.35
C ASN A 323 -5.22 -3.95 15.37
N TYR A 324 -5.16 -2.74 14.80
CA TYR A 324 -4.11 -2.36 13.85
C TYR A 324 -2.75 -2.20 14.51
N LEU A 325 -2.69 -1.69 15.75
CA LEU A 325 -1.45 -1.58 16.50
C LEU A 325 -0.88 -2.96 16.86
N LEU A 326 -1.73 -3.89 17.31
CA LEU A 326 -1.35 -5.27 17.58
C LEU A 326 -0.94 -6.01 16.31
N TYR A 327 -1.63 -5.81 15.19
CA TYR A 327 -1.23 -6.35 13.89
C TYR A 327 0.18 -5.89 13.48
N GLY A 328 0.47 -4.59 13.61
CA GLY A 328 1.79 -4.03 13.33
C GLY A 328 2.88 -4.62 14.24
N LEU A 329 2.63 -4.65 15.55
CA LEU A 329 3.56 -5.23 16.52
C LEU A 329 3.80 -6.72 16.26
N PHE A 330 2.74 -7.47 16.00
CA PHE A 330 2.79 -8.90 15.69
C PHE A 330 3.70 -9.18 14.50
N HIS A 331 3.50 -8.52 13.36
CA HIS A 331 4.35 -8.72 12.19
C HIS A 331 5.79 -8.22 12.39
N GLY A 332 5.99 -7.16 13.18
CA GLY A 332 7.32 -6.68 13.55
C GLY A 332 8.11 -7.71 14.36
N LEU A 333 7.46 -8.32 15.36
CA LEU A 333 8.05 -9.40 16.16
C LEU A 333 8.30 -10.66 15.33
N LEU A 334 7.39 -11.02 14.43
CA LEU A 334 7.59 -12.15 13.52
C LEU A 334 8.80 -11.96 12.59
N LEU A 335 8.99 -10.75 12.04
CA LEU A 335 10.15 -10.43 11.21
C LEU A 335 11.45 -10.47 12.02
N ALA A 336 11.46 -9.87 13.21
CA ALA A 336 12.59 -9.92 14.13
C ALA A 336 12.94 -11.36 14.55
N GLY A 337 11.94 -12.16 14.90
CA GLY A 337 12.08 -13.57 15.24
C GLY A 337 12.61 -14.39 14.07
N THR A 338 12.08 -14.16 12.86
CA THR A 338 12.56 -14.81 11.63
C THR A 338 14.02 -14.44 11.35
N GLU A 339 14.39 -13.15 11.45
CA GLU A 339 15.76 -12.68 11.27
C GLU A 339 16.73 -13.31 12.29
N ALA A 340 16.35 -13.34 13.56
CA ALA A 340 17.15 -13.95 14.61
C ALA A 340 17.29 -15.46 14.41
N PHE A 341 16.20 -16.17 14.10
CA PHE A 341 16.19 -17.61 13.83
C PHE A 341 17.11 -17.94 12.66
N GLN A 342 16.98 -17.23 11.54
CA GLN A 342 17.79 -17.49 10.35
C GLN A 342 19.28 -17.24 10.57
N LYS A 343 19.65 -16.23 11.39
CA LYS A 343 21.05 -15.90 11.67
C LYS A 343 21.70 -16.75 12.76
N LYS A 344 20.97 -17.07 13.83
CA LYS A 344 21.51 -17.75 15.03
C LYS A 344 21.31 -19.26 15.01
N SER A 345 20.23 -19.78 14.42
CA SER A 345 19.91 -21.21 14.49
C SER A 345 20.80 -22.06 13.59
N LYS A 346 21.59 -22.96 14.19
CA LYS A 346 22.33 -24.00 13.46
C LYS A 346 21.37 -24.95 12.72
N PHE A 347 20.24 -25.29 13.35
CA PHE A 347 19.20 -26.13 12.77
C PHE A 347 18.63 -25.54 11.48
N TYR A 348 18.32 -24.24 11.46
CA TYR A 348 17.87 -23.58 10.24
C TYR A 348 18.93 -23.67 9.14
N LYS A 349 20.19 -23.38 9.47
CA LYS A 349 21.28 -23.40 8.48
C LYS A 349 21.47 -24.78 7.85
N SER A 350 21.31 -25.86 8.60
CA SER A 350 21.42 -27.23 8.10
C SER A 350 20.18 -27.71 7.33
N HIS A 351 18.96 -27.32 7.74
CA HIS A 351 17.72 -27.88 7.17
C HIS A 351 17.00 -26.98 6.17
N ARG A 352 17.37 -25.70 6.00
CA ARG A 352 16.66 -24.74 5.12
C ARG A 352 16.46 -25.19 3.66
N LYS A 353 17.28 -26.13 3.17
CA LYS A 353 17.17 -26.67 1.81
C LYS A 353 16.25 -27.90 1.72
N ALA A 354 15.98 -28.58 2.82
CA ALA A 354 15.18 -29.80 2.85
C ALA A 354 13.72 -29.50 2.50
N SER A 355 13.10 -30.36 1.66
CA SER A 355 11.73 -30.19 1.19
C SER A 355 10.72 -30.21 2.34
N ALA A 356 10.89 -31.14 3.28
CA ALA A 356 10.04 -31.23 4.48
C ALA A 356 10.10 -29.95 5.33
N PHE A 357 11.29 -29.38 5.52
CA PHE A 357 11.44 -28.13 6.24
C PHE A 357 10.75 -26.97 5.52
N LYS A 358 10.87 -26.87 4.19
CA LYS A 358 10.18 -25.83 3.41
C LYS A 358 8.66 -25.96 3.48
N ALA A 359 8.13 -27.18 3.40
CA ALA A 359 6.70 -27.44 3.51
C ALA A 359 6.18 -27.05 4.91
N LEU A 360 6.89 -27.43 5.98
CA LEU A 360 6.56 -27.03 7.34
C LEU A 360 6.63 -25.51 7.52
N SER A 361 7.71 -24.89 7.02
CA SER A 361 7.92 -23.43 7.12
C SER A 361 6.83 -22.66 6.38
N TRP A 362 6.43 -23.12 5.19
CA TRP A 362 5.28 -22.60 4.45
C TRP A 362 3.99 -22.72 5.25
N PHE A 363 3.70 -23.91 5.79
CA PHE A 363 2.48 -24.13 6.57
C PHE A 363 2.42 -23.22 7.80
N VAL A 364 3.50 -23.15 8.57
CA VAL A 364 3.62 -22.26 9.74
C VAL A 364 3.45 -20.80 9.33
N THR A 365 4.08 -20.37 8.24
CA THR A 365 3.95 -19.01 7.72
C THR A 365 2.51 -18.69 7.34
N LEU A 366 1.81 -19.61 6.69
CA LEU A 366 0.40 -19.45 6.34
C LEU A 366 -0.47 -19.27 7.59
N GLN A 367 -0.28 -20.08 8.64
CA GLN A 367 -1.04 -19.93 9.89
C GLN A 367 -0.78 -18.58 10.55
N LEU A 368 0.49 -18.16 10.63
CA LEU A 368 0.87 -16.87 11.22
C LEU A 368 0.28 -15.69 10.43
N VAL A 369 0.27 -15.77 9.11
CA VAL A 369 -0.34 -14.74 8.24
C VAL A 369 -1.86 -14.68 8.44
N MET A 370 -2.55 -15.82 8.46
CA MET A 370 -4.00 -15.86 8.67
C MET A 370 -4.38 -15.34 10.07
N PHE A 371 -3.57 -15.65 11.09
CA PHE A 371 -3.74 -15.06 12.42
C PHE A 371 -3.50 -13.54 12.42
N GLY A 372 -2.50 -13.06 11.68
CA GLY A 372 -2.30 -11.63 11.45
C GLY A 372 -3.53 -10.97 10.84
N PHE A 373 -4.17 -11.60 9.85
CA PHE A 373 -5.41 -11.09 9.28
C PHE A 373 -6.60 -11.13 10.24
N ALA A 374 -6.68 -12.12 11.14
CA ALA A 374 -7.68 -12.14 12.21
C ALA A 374 -7.49 -11.00 13.23
N LEU A 375 -6.23 -10.62 13.54
CA LEU A 375 -5.95 -9.42 14.32
C LEU A 375 -6.42 -8.16 13.57
N PHE A 376 -6.07 -8.07 12.29
CA PHE A 376 -6.39 -6.92 11.44
C PHE A 376 -7.91 -6.71 11.26
N SER A 377 -8.69 -7.79 11.17
CA SER A 377 -10.16 -7.72 11.06
C SER A 377 -10.87 -7.28 12.33
N GLY A 378 -10.18 -7.29 13.48
CA GLY A 378 -10.77 -7.06 14.80
C GLY A 378 -11.47 -8.27 15.40
N GLN A 379 -11.41 -9.44 14.74
CA GLN A 379 -11.96 -10.69 15.24
C GLN A 379 -11.43 -11.02 16.64
N ILE A 380 -10.13 -10.84 16.89
CA ILE A 380 -9.52 -11.13 18.20
C ILE A 380 -10.04 -10.21 19.30
N ALA A 381 -10.24 -8.92 19.04
CA ALA A 381 -10.83 -8.02 20.04
C ALA A 381 -12.27 -8.39 20.37
N MET A 382 -13.04 -8.84 19.38
CA MET A 382 -14.40 -9.34 19.60
C MET A 382 -14.41 -10.64 20.44
N LEU A 383 -13.45 -11.54 20.22
CA LEU A 383 -13.26 -12.74 21.04
C LEU A 383 -12.99 -12.41 22.50
N VAL A 384 -12.04 -11.50 22.75
CA VAL A 384 -11.68 -11.08 24.10
C VAL A 384 -12.87 -10.44 24.82
N LYS A 385 -13.62 -9.56 24.15
CA LYS A 385 -14.83 -8.96 24.72
C LYS A 385 -15.92 -10.01 25.03
N GLY A 386 -16.08 -11.02 24.16
CA GLY A 386 -17.03 -12.11 24.40
C GLY A 386 -16.66 -12.96 25.61
N ALA A 387 -15.37 -13.31 25.77
CA ALA A 387 -14.90 -14.13 26.88
C ALA A 387 -14.96 -13.44 28.26
N PHE A 388 -15.01 -12.11 28.31
CA PHE A 388 -15.16 -11.36 29.57
C PHE A 388 -16.61 -10.94 29.89
N ASN A 389 -17.52 -10.97 28.90
CA ASN A 389 -18.91 -10.51 29.06
C ASN A 389 -19.96 -11.63 28.89
N GLY A 390 -19.55 -12.84 28.51
CA GLY A 390 -20.34 -14.06 28.57
C GLY A 390 -19.89 -14.92 29.74
#